data_AF-A0A822BVB6-F1
#
_entry.id   AF-A0A822BVB6-F1
#
_cell.length_a   1.000
_cell.length_b   1.000
_cell.length_c   1.000
_cell.angle_alpha   90.00
_cell.angle_beta   90.00
_cell.angle_gamma   90.00
#
_symmetry.space_group_name_H-M   'P 1'
#
loop_
_entity.id
_entity.type
_entity.pdbx_description
1 polymer ?
#
loop_
_entity_poly.entity_id
_entity_poly.type
_entity_poly.pdbx_seq_one_letter_code
_entity_poly.pdbx_strand_id
1 'polypeptide(L)'
;MVQECVRLGANYGAFDVNELLRGEKTISRHVTSFADICREQIKELLSNLLKEHSVTICPDYWTDSYKKISYLGVSVIIVDDEYHYKLFDICCKPF
;
A
#
# COMPACT_ATOMS: atom_id res chain seq x y z
N MET A 1 12.89 10.13 0.41
CA MET A 1 14.22 9.57 0.07
C MET A 1 15.28 10.67 -0.02
N VAL A 2 15.14 11.66 -0.92
CA VAL A 2 16.12 12.76 -1.07
C VAL A 2 16.39 13.51 0.24
N GLN A 3 15.33 13.86 0.99
CA GLN A 3 15.46 14.54 2.29
C GLN A 3 16.24 13.72 3.32
N GLU A 4 16.09 12.39 3.33
CA GLU A 4 16.85 11.54 4.25
C GLU A 4 18.31 11.38 3.83
N CYS A 5 18.59 11.33 2.53
CA CYS A 5 19.98 11.38 2.05
C CYS A 5 20.69 12.68 2.44
N VAL A 6 20.00 13.82 2.39
CA VAL A 6 20.53 15.12 2.84
C VAL A 6 20.82 15.10 4.35
N ARG A 7 19.91 14.57 5.17
CA ARG A 7 20.14 14.40 6.61
C ARG A 7 21.33 13.50 6.91
N LEU A 8 21.44 12.38 6.20
CA LEU A 8 22.57 11.46 6.37
C LEU A 8 23.89 12.15 6.01
N GLY A 9 23.93 12.91 4.91
CA GLY A 9 25.13 13.67 4.51
C GLY A 9 25.51 14.75 5.52
N ALA A 10 24.51 15.43 6.11
CA ALA A 10 24.75 16.43 7.15
C ALA A 10 25.29 15.82 8.46
N ASN A 11 24.83 14.61 8.83
CA ASN A 11 25.19 13.97 10.09
C ASN A 11 26.49 13.13 10.00
N TYR A 12 26.76 12.53 8.85
CA TYR A 12 27.81 11.52 8.69
C TYR A 12 28.86 11.87 7.62
N GLY A 13 28.72 13.01 6.93
CA GLY A 13 29.64 13.44 5.89
C GLY A 13 29.46 12.68 4.57
N ALA A 14 30.53 12.62 3.77
CA ALA A 14 30.51 11.91 2.50
C ALA A 14 30.56 10.38 2.72
N PHE A 15 29.65 9.64 2.08
CA PHE A 15 29.58 8.19 2.11
C PHE A 15 29.35 7.63 0.71
N ASP A 16 29.71 6.36 0.49
CA ASP A 16 29.43 5.67 -0.77
C ASP A 16 27.93 5.40 -0.91
N VAL A 17 27.35 5.90 -2.00
CA VAL A 17 25.94 5.73 -2.34
C VAL A 17 25.58 4.25 -2.52
N ASN A 18 26.53 3.42 -2.96
CA ASN A 18 26.31 1.98 -3.16
C ASN A 18 26.15 1.22 -1.84
N GLU A 19 26.69 1.74 -0.73
CA GLU A 19 26.50 1.15 0.59
C GLU A 19 25.18 1.59 1.23
N LEU A 20 24.71 2.80 0.90
CA LEU A 20 23.44 3.33 1.38
C LEU A 20 22.25 2.72 0.65
N LEU A 21 22.30 2.69 -0.69
CA LEU A 21 21.20 2.21 -1.51
C LEU A 21 21.12 0.68 -1.44
N ARG A 22 19.95 0.19 -1.07
CA ARG A 22 19.68 -1.25 -1.08
C ARG A 22 19.41 -1.71 -2.52
N GLY A 23 19.97 -2.84 -2.90
CA GLY A 23 19.68 -3.46 -4.18
C GLY A 23 18.20 -3.83 -4.33
N GLU A 24 17.74 -3.95 -5.58
CA GLU A 24 16.35 -4.24 -5.97
C GLU A 24 15.73 -5.40 -5.17
N LYS A 25 16.47 -6.51 -5.02
CA LYS A 25 16.02 -7.70 -4.28
C LYS A 25 15.73 -7.42 -2.80
N THR A 26 16.43 -6.49 -2.18
CA THR A 26 16.22 -6.14 -0.77
C THR A 26 15.02 -5.21 -0.63
N ILE A 27 14.87 -4.24 -1.55
CA ILE A 27 13.68 -3.39 -1.60
C ILE A 27 12.44 -4.25 -1.85
N SER A 28 12.45 -5.15 -2.84
CA SER A 28 11.34 -6.03 -3.17
C SER A 28 10.92 -6.91 -1.99
N ARG A 29 11.88 -7.54 -1.29
CA ARG A 29 11.60 -8.33 -0.07
C ARG A 29 10.99 -7.47 1.03
N HIS A 30 11.55 -6.28 1.26
CA HIS A 30 11.04 -5.37 2.29
C HIS A 30 9.61 -4.91 1.96
N VAL A 31 9.35 -4.47 0.72
CA VAL A 31 8.02 -4.06 0.25
C VAL A 31 7.01 -5.20 0.40
N THR A 32 7.40 -6.43 0.07
CA THR A 32 6.55 -7.61 0.25
C THR A 32 6.21 -7.82 1.72
N SER A 33 7.23 -7.83 2.60
CA SER A 33 7.02 -8.01 4.05
C SER A 33 6.20 -6.89 4.68
N PHE A 34 6.40 -5.66 4.22
CA PHE A 34 5.65 -4.50 4.68
C PHE A 34 4.20 -4.58 4.20
N ALA A 35 3.98 -4.99 2.95
CA ALA A 35 2.64 -5.23 2.43
C ALA A 35 1.91 -6.33 3.20
N ASP A 36 2.60 -7.41 3.62
CA ASP A 36 2.00 -8.43 4.49
C ASP A 36 1.56 -7.85 5.83
N ILE A 37 2.39 -7.02 6.48
CA ILE A 37 2.04 -6.32 7.73
C ILE A 37 0.82 -5.42 7.53
N CYS A 38 0.80 -4.59 6.49
CA CYS A 38 -0.33 -3.72 6.20
C CYS A 38 -1.61 -4.52 5.91
N ARG A 39 -1.51 -5.67 5.24
CA ARG A 39 -2.68 -6.54 5.00
C ARG A 39 -3.25 -7.09 6.30
N GLU A 40 -2.42 -7.51 7.25
CA GLU A 40 -2.92 -7.95 8.56
C GLU A 40 -3.58 -6.81 9.34
N GLN A 41 -3.01 -5.60 9.32
CA GLN A 41 -3.61 -4.41 9.93
C GLN A 41 -4.96 -4.05 9.29
N ILE A 42 -5.05 -4.08 7.96
CA ILE A 42 -6.30 -3.82 7.24
C ILE A 42 -7.33 -4.90 7.55
N LYS A 43 -6.94 -6.18 7.60
CA LYS A 43 -7.87 -7.27 7.98
C LYS A 43 -8.45 -7.06 9.37
N GLU A 44 -7.62 -6.71 10.35
CA GLU A 44 -8.06 -6.44 11.72
C GLU A 44 -9.02 -5.24 11.76
N LEU A 45 -8.63 -4.14 11.10
CA LEU A 45 -9.44 -2.93 10.97
C LEU A 45 -10.80 -3.23 10.33
N LEU A 46 -10.82 -3.92 9.19
CA LEU A 46 -12.06 -4.30 8.51
C LEU A 46 -12.91 -5.25 9.35
N SER A 47 -12.30 -6.20 10.08
CA SER A 47 -13.04 -7.14 10.93
C SER A 47 -13.76 -6.44 12.09
N ASN A 48 -13.20 -5.35 12.61
CA ASN A 48 -13.84 -4.53 13.63
C ASN A 48 -14.93 -3.64 13.00
N LEU A 49 -14.62 -2.98 11.89
CA LEU A 49 -15.53 -2.06 11.23
C LEU A 49 -16.76 -2.74 10.63
N LEU A 50 -16.64 -3.99 10.14
CA LEU A 50 -17.77 -4.79 9.67
C LEU A 50 -18.78 -5.14 10.77
N LYS A 51 -18.38 -5.07 12.04
CA LYS A 51 -19.27 -5.34 13.19
C LYS A 51 -20.01 -4.09 13.65
N GLU A 52 -19.38 -2.92 13.52
CA GLU A 52 -19.82 -1.68 14.16
C GLU A 52 -20.35 -0.64 13.18
N HIS A 53 -19.90 -0.66 11.91
CA HIS A 53 -20.22 0.37 10.92
C HIS A 53 -20.73 -0.20 9.60
N SER A 54 -21.34 0.68 8.80
CA SER A 54 -21.71 0.37 7.42
C SER A 54 -20.48 0.41 6.53
N VAL A 55 -20.14 -0.72 5.92
CA VAL A 55 -19.02 -0.87 5.00
C VAL A 55 -19.55 -1.01 3.57
N THR A 56 -19.01 -0.23 2.63
CA THR A 56 -19.31 -0.38 1.20
C THR A 56 -18.14 -1.01 0.49
N ILE A 57 -18.38 -2.07 -0.26
CA ILE A 57 -17.39 -2.74 -1.09
C ILE A 57 -17.62 -2.31 -2.54
N CYS A 58 -16.58 -1.79 -3.18
CA CYS A 58 -16.61 -1.29 -4.55
C CYS A 58 -15.68 -2.14 -5.43
N PRO A 59 -16.21 -3.18 -6.09
CA PRO A 59 -15.47 -3.88 -7.13
C PRO A 59 -15.42 -3.03 -8.41
N ASP A 60 -14.21 -2.84 -8.93
CA ASP A 60 -13.93 -2.16 -10.19
C ASP A 60 -13.33 -3.15 -11.19
N TYR A 61 -13.88 -3.17 -12.40
CA TYR A 61 -13.50 -4.09 -13.46
C TYR A 61 -13.10 -3.28 -14.68
N TRP A 62 -11.88 -3.49 -15.16
CA TRP A 62 -11.41 -2.88 -16.40
C TRP A 62 -10.53 -3.83 -17.20
N THR A 63 -10.50 -3.63 -18.52
CA THR A 63 -9.63 -4.39 -19.41
C THR A 63 -8.57 -3.47 -19.98
N ASP A 64 -7.30 -3.84 -19.80
CA ASP A 64 -6.18 -3.20 -20.48
C ASP A 64 -6.11 -3.75 -21.91
N SER A 65 -6.54 -2.93 -22.87
CA SER A 65 -6.60 -3.32 -24.29
C SER A 65 -5.22 -3.47 -24.93
N TYR A 66 -4.17 -2.91 -24.34
CA TYR A 66 -2.79 -3.07 -24.81
C TYR A 66 -2.19 -4.38 -24.29
N LYS A 67 -2.30 -4.64 -22.99
CA LYS A 67 -1.79 -5.87 -22.37
C LYS A 67 -2.68 -7.09 -22.63
N LYS A 68 -3.92 -6.88 -23.08
CA LYS A 68 -4.95 -7.93 -23.25
C LYS A 68 -5.24 -8.66 -21.94
N ILE A 69 -5.24 -7.94 -20.82
CA ILE A 69 -5.49 -8.48 -19.47
C ILE A 69 -6.68 -7.73 -18.87
N SER A 70 -7.59 -8.47 -18.23
CA SER A 70 -8.65 -7.90 -17.41
C SER A 70 -8.20 -7.83 -15.96
N TYR A 71 -8.60 -6.78 -15.27
CA TYR A 71 -8.22 -6.49 -13.89
C TYR A 71 -9.45 -6.29 -13.03
N LEU A 72 -9.38 -6.82 -11.81
CA LEU A 72 -10.34 -6.61 -10.75
C LEU A 72 -9.65 -5.82 -9.64
N GLY A 73 -10.07 -4.57 -9.46
CA GLY A 73 -9.78 -3.76 -8.30
C GLY A 73 -10.88 -3.94 -7.25
N VAL A 74 -10.53 -4.05 -5.99
CA VAL A 74 -11.52 -4.03 -4.90
C VAL A 74 -11.10 -2.97 -3.90
N SER A 75 -11.95 -1.97 -3.74
CA SER A 75 -11.77 -0.93 -2.73
C SER A 75 -12.90 -1.03 -1.70
N VAL A 76 -12.58 -0.69 -0.46
CA VAL A 76 -13.52 -0.65 0.65
C VAL A 76 -13.64 0.78 1.14
N ILE A 77 -14.88 1.21 1.32
CA ILE A 77 -15.24 2.55 1.74
C ILE A 77 -15.96 2.46 3.08
N ILE A 78 -15.52 3.32 4.00
CA ILE A 78 -16.03 3.39 5.36
C ILE A 78 -16.24 4.85 5.71
N VAL A 79 -17.38 5.13 6.33
CA VAL A 79 -17.69 6.43 6.93
C VAL A 79 -17.72 6.21 8.43
N ASP A 80 -16.86 6.92 9.16
CA ASP A 80 -16.87 6.88 10.62
C ASP A 80 -17.95 7.80 11.21
N ASP A 81 -18.11 7.75 12.53
CA ASP A 81 -19.15 8.49 13.26
C ASP A 81 -18.95 10.01 13.21
N GLU A 82 -17.74 10.46 12.86
CA GLU A 82 -17.42 11.87 12.62
C GLU A 82 -17.63 12.27 11.15
N TYR A 83 -18.20 11.38 10.34
CA TYR A 83 -18.43 11.54 8.89
C TYR A 83 -17.14 11.67 8.08
N HIS A 84 -16.01 11.16 8.57
CA HIS A 84 -14.79 11.08 7.78
C HIS A 84 -14.83 9.86 6.86
N TYR A 85 -14.54 10.12 5.60
CA TYR A 85 -14.48 9.10 4.56
C TYR A 85 -13.09 8.46 4.52
N LYS A 86 -13.05 7.13 4.62
CA LYS A 86 -11.83 6.34 4.47
C LYS A 86 -12.00 5.36 3.33
N LEU A 87 -11.04 5.35 2.41
CA LEU A 87 -10.98 4.43 1.28
C LEU A 87 -9.71 3.58 1.39
N PHE A 88 -9.90 2.27 1.27
CA PHE A 88 -8.82 1.28 1.31
C PHE A 88 -8.84 0.46 0.04
N ASP A 89 -7.76 0.52 -0.75
CA ASP A 89 -7.57 -0.39 -1.87
C ASP A 89 -7.08 -1.75 -1.37
N ILE A 90 -7.94 -2.75 -1.45
CA ILE A 90 -7.69 -4.07 -0.86
C ILE A 90 -6.87 -4.93 -1.80
N CYS A 91 -7.25 -4.94 -3.08
CA CYS A 91 -6.47 -5.63 -4.10
C CYS A 91 -6.70 -5.09 -5.50
N CYS A 92 -5.74 -5.36 -6.36
CA CYS A 92 -5.86 -5.28 -7.81
C CYS A 92 -5.28 -6.58 -8.36
N LYS A 93 -6.11 -7.39 -9.01
CA LYS A 93 -5.71 -8.70 -9.53
C LYS A 93 -6.04 -8.84 -11.01
N PRO A 94 -5.09 -9.30 -11.84
CA PRO A 94 -5.42 -9.74 -13.19
C PRO A 94 -6.25 -11.03 -13.14
N PHE A 95 -7.20 -11.20 -14.06
CA PHE A 95 -8.01 -12.40 -14.23
C PHE A 95 -8.31 -12.71 -15.70
#